data_AF-A0A1S3DFZ1-F1
#
_entry.id   AF-A0A1S3DFZ1-F1
#
_cell.length_a   1.000
_cell.length_b   1.000
_cell.length_c   1.000
_cell.angle_alpha   90.00
_cell.angle_beta   90.00
_cell.angle_gamma   90.00
#
_symmetry.space_group_name_H-M   'P 1'
#
loop_
_entity.id
_entity.type
_entity.pdbx_description
1 polymer ?
#
loop_
_entity_poly.entity_id
_entity_poly.type
_entity_poly.pdbx_seq_one_letter_code
_entity_poly.pdbx_strand_id
1 'polypeptide(L)' 'MRAAIALALLSYVAIVTSAPAESVYTNKFDNFDVDKVLNNERILTNYIKCLMDEGSCTNEGRELKSK' A
#
# COMPACT_ATOMS: atom_id res chain seq x y z
N MET A 1 -25.60 -30.93 25.86
CA MET A 1 -24.75 -31.32 24.70
C MET A 1 -24.99 -30.44 23.48
N ARG A 2 -26.23 -30.27 22.99
CA ARG A 2 -26.53 -29.43 21.81
C ARG A 2 -26.11 -27.95 21.94
N ALA A 3 -26.33 -27.34 23.11
CA ALA A 3 -25.94 -25.96 23.37
C ALA A 3 -24.41 -25.74 23.41
N ALA A 4 -23.66 -26.72 23.94
CA ALA A 4 -22.19 -26.66 23.96
C ALA A 4 -21.59 -26.77 22.55
N ILE A 5 -22.18 -27.63 21.71
CA ILE A 5 -21.78 -27.77 20.29
C ILE A 5 -22.11 -26.49 19.52
N ALA A 6 -23.29 -25.89 19.76
CA ALA A 6 -23.67 -24.63 19.13
C ALA A 6 -22.73 -23.47 19.51
N LEU A 7 -22.34 -23.37 20.79
CA LEU A 7 -21.38 -22.36 21.26
C LEU A 7 -19.98 -22.57 20.68
N ALA A 8 -19.53 -23.82 20.56
CA ALA A 8 -18.24 -24.15 19.96
C ALA A 8 -18.19 -23.85 18.45
N LEU A 9 -19.30 -24.06 17.74
CA LEU A 9 -19.40 -23.70 16.32
C LEU A 9 -19.43 -22.18 16.11
N LEU A 10 -20.14 -21.44 16.97
CA LEU A 10 -20.20 -19.98 16.94
C LEU A 10 -18.82 -19.34 17.20
N SER A 11 -18.07 -19.83 18.18
CA SER A 11 -16.73 -19.32 18.45
C SER A 11 -15.74 -19.62 17.31
N TYR A 12 -15.86 -20.80 16.68
CA TYR A 12 -15.02 -21.16 15.55
C TYR A 12 -15.25 -20.25 14.33
N VAL A 13 -16.50 -19.92 14.02
CA VAL A 13 -16.83 -19.01 12.90
C VAL A 13 -16.27 -17.59 13.15
N ALA A 14 -16.31 -17.10 14.38
CA ALA A 14 -15.78 -15.78 14.73
C ALA A 14 -14.25 -15.66 14.57
N ILE A 15 -13.51 -16.76 14.76
CA ILE A 15 -12.05 -16.79 14.58
C ILE A 15 -11.69 -16.83 13.09
N VAL A 16 -12.47 -17.54 12.26
CA VAL A 16 -12.19 -17.67 10.82
C VAL A 16 -12.43 -16.36 10.07
N THR A 17 -13.35 -15.51 10.54
CA THR A 17 -13.65 -14.22 9.88
C THR A 17 -12.70 -13.09 10.27
N SER A 18 -11.82 -13.27 11.25
CA SER A 18 -10.89 -12.23 11.69
C SER A 18 -9.60 -12.17 10.86
N ALA A 19 -9.60 -12.71 9.64
CA ALA A 19 -8.47 -12.54 8.73
C ALA A 19 -8.27 -11.02 8.51
N PRO A 20 -7.10 -10.45 8.85
CA PRO A 20 -6.82 -9.07 8.48
C PRO A 20 -6.94 -9.00 6.96
N ALA A 21 -7.71 -8.03 6.47
CA ALA A 21 -7.72 -7.73 5.04
C ALA A 21 -6.27 -7.39 4.67
N GLU A 22 -5.55 -8.34 4.07
CA GLU A 22 -4.24 -8.07 3.51
C GLU A 22 -4.43 -6.96 2.50
N SER A 23 -3.94 -5.77 2.83
CA SER A 23 -3.99 -4.64 1.94
C SER A 23 -3.14 -5.00 0.72
N VAL A 24 -3.81 -5.32 -0.40
CA VAL A 24 -3.18 -5.64 -1.70
C VAL A 24 -2.24 -4.51 -2.15
N TYR A 25 -2.43 -3.31 -1.59
CA TYR A 25 -1.64 -2.13 -1.85
C TYR A 25 -0.92 -1.65 -0.59
N THR A 26 0.22 -0.99 -0.80
CA THR A 26 1.02 -0.41 0.29
C THR A 26 0.53 1.01 0.59
N ASN A 27 0.39 1.34 1.88
CA ASN A 27 0.05 2.69 2.35
C ASN A 27 1.24 3.66 2.33
N LYS A 28 2.36 3.27 1.72
CA LYS A 28 3.62 4.03 1.77
C LYS A 28 3.52 5.39 1.06
N PHE A 29 2.63 5.52 0.09
CA PHE A 29 2.43 6.73 -0.71
C PHE A 29 1.17 7.52 -0.32
N ASP A 30 0.49 7.18 0.78
CA ASP A 30 -0.77 7.85 1.18
C ASP A 30 -0.60 9.34 1.49
N ASN A 31 0.61 9.74 1.89
CA ASN A 31 0.95 11.13 2.19
C ASN A 31 1.79 11.79 1.09
N PHE A 32 1.90 11.15 -0.08
CA PHE A 32 2.65 11.71 -1.20
C PHE A 32 1.86 12.85 -1.86
N ASP A 33 2.44 14.05 -1.87
CA ASP A 33 1.82 15.24 -2.44
C ASP A 33 1.97 15.25 -3.98
N VAL A 34 1.02 14.58 -4.64
CA VAL A 34 0.97 14.47 -6.10
C VAL A 34 0.83 15.85 -6.74
N ASP A 35 -0.01 16.72 -6.18
CA ASP A 35 -0.28 18.04 -6.75
C ASP A 35 0.98 18.91 -6.76
N LYS A 36 1.78 18.89 -5.69
CA LYS A 36 3.05 19.61 -5.63
C LYS A 36 4.05 19.10 -6.68
N VAL A 37 4.07 17.79 -6.95
CA VAL A 37 4.96 17.21 -7.95
C VAL A 37 4.51 17.57 -9.36
N LEU A 38 3.22 17.42 -9.67
CA LEU A 38 2.67 17.72 -10.99
C LEU A 38 2.72 19.21 -11.34
N ASN A 39 2.55 20.10 -10.36
CA ASN A 39 2.63 21.55 -10.57
C ASN A 39 4.06 22.10 -10.58
N ASN A 40 5.07 21.26 -10.36
CA ASN A 40 6.47 21.67 -10.41
C ASN A 40 7.21 20.91 -11.51
N GLU A 41 7.29 21.51 -12.70
CA GLU A 41 7.89 20.92 -13.89
C GLU A 41 9.32 20.38 -13.64
N ARG A 42 10.12 21.08 -12.83
CA ARG A 42 11.48 20.64 -12.48
C ARG A 42 11.46 19.35 -11.67
N ILE A 43 10.57 19.24 -10.68
CA ILE A 43 10.44 18.05 -9.84
C ILE A 43 9.87 16.89 -10.67
N LEU A 44 8.79 17.13 -11.41
CA LEU A 44 8.16 16.13 -12.28
C LEU A 44 9.16 15.55 -13.28
N THR A 45 9.93 16.41 -13.96
CA THR A 45 10.95 15.97 -14.93
C THR A 45 12.03 15.10 -14.27
N ASN A 46 12.42 15.40 -13.04
CA ASN A 46 13.38 14.55 -12.32
C ASN A 46 12.80 13.18 -11.98
N TYR A 47 11.52 13.11 -11.58
CA TYR A 47 10.83 11.84 -11.35
C TYR A 47 10.73 11.02 -12.64
N ILE A 48 10.36 11.64 -13.77
CA ILE A 48 10.30 10.96 -15.07
C ILE A 48 11.67 10.40 -15.46
N LYS A 49 12.72 11.22 -15.41
CA LYS A 49 14.09 10.77 -15.72
C LYS A 49 14.57 9.65 -14.81
N CYS A 50 14.25 9.72 -13.52
CA CYS A 50 14.53 8.64 -12.57
C CYS A 50 13.89 7.32 -13.00
N LEU A 51 12.59 7.34 -13.33
CA LEU A 51 11.86 6.16 -13.78
C LEU A 51 12.40 5.59 -15.10
N MET A 52 12.95 6.45 -15.96
CA MET A 52 13.54 6.08 -17.26
C MET A 52 15.04 5.72 -17.23
N ASP A 53 15.69 5.69 -16.07
CA ASP A 53 17.16 5.49 -15.95
C ASP A 53 18.01 6.60 -16.61
N GLU A 54 17.42 7.78 -16.84
CA GLU A 54 18.08 8.92 -17.51
C GLU A 54 18.59 9.98 -16.52
N GLY A 55 18.45 9.73 -15.21
CA GLY A 55 18.82 10.71 -14.19
C GLY A 55 18.86 10.14 -12.77
N SER A 56 19.21 11.01 -11.83
CA SER A 56 19.26 10.64 -10.42
C SER A 56 17.85 10.48 -9.83
N CYS A 57 17.69 9.45 -9.00
CA CYS A 57 16.46 9.22 -8.25
C CYS A 57 16.54 9.79 -6.84
N THR A 58 15.43 10.38 -6.37
CA THR A 58 15.17 10.59 -4.95
C THR A 58 14.95 9.24 -4.26
N ASN A 59 14.94 9.22 -2.92
CA ASN A 59 14.61 7.99 -2.20
C ASN A 59 13.19 7.51 -2.51
N GLU A 60 12.21 8.42 -2.51
CA GLU A 60 10.82 8.13 -2.91
C GLU A 60 10.74 7.65 -4.37
N GLY A 61 11.47 8.28 -5.30
CA GLY A 61 11.50 7.85 -6.70
C GLY A 61 12.10 6.46 -6.89
N ARG A 62 13.13 6.10 -6.11
CA ARG A 62 13.68 4.73 -6.09
C ARG A 62 12.65 3.72 -5.61
N GLU A 63 11.92 4.05 -4.56
CA GLU A 63 10.89 3.17 -4.04
C GLU A 63 9.73 3.00 -5.03
N LEU A 64 9.29 4.10 -5.65
CA LEU A 64 8.29 4.08 -6.72
C LEU A 64 8.75 3.24 -7.91
N LYS A 65 10.02 3.34 -8.31
CA LYS A 65 10.60 2.55 -9.38
C LYS A 65 10.71 1.05 -9.06
N SER A 66 10.87 0.72 -7.77
CA SER A 66 11.04 -0.67 -7.31
C SER A 66 9.73 -1.45 -7.17
N LYS A 67 8.58 -0.79 -7.41
CA LYS A 67 7.25 -1.39 -7.41
C LYS A 67 6.74 -1.57 -8.82
#